data_AF-A0A550JKL8-F1
#
_entry.id   AF-A0A550JKL8-F1
#
_cell.length_a   1.000
_cell.length_b   1.000
_cell.length_c   1.000
_cell.angle_alpha   90.00
_cell.angle_beta   90.00
_cell.angle_gamma   90.00
#
_symmetry.space_group_name_H-M   'P 1'
#
loop_
_entity.id
_entity.type
_entity.pdbx_description
1 polymer ?
#
loop_
_entity_poly.entity_id
_entity_poly.type
_entity_poly.pdbx_seq_one_letter_code
_entity_poly.pdbx_strand_id
1 'polypeptide(L)' 'MSEFRVCRVCGYAKGFHVYFREHEKGQRIGLICPECGQSYDLGWVVEGLAESAEKGAVFDE' A
#
# COMPACT_ATOMS: atom_id res chain seq x y z
N MET A 1 18.58 -8.50 3.63
CA MET A 1 18.01 -7.15 3.44
C MET A 1 16.94 -6.99 4.51
N SER A 2 17.02 -5.98 5.37
CA SER A 2 16.04 -5.78 6.45
C SER A 2 14.66 -5.48 5.85
N GLU A 3 13.61 -6.10 6.38
CA GLU A 3 12.23 -5.91 5.92
C GLU A 3 11.82 -4.42 5.97
N PHE A 4 11.19 -3.91 4.91
CA PHE A 4 10.58 -2.57 4.91
C PHE A 4 9.21 -2.63 5.61
N ARG A 5 9.23 -2.68 6.94
CA ARG A 5 8.02 -2.80 7.77
C ARG A 5 7.89 -1.78 8.90
N VAL A 6 8.91 -0.94 9.08
CA VAL A 6 8.99 0.05 10.15
C VAL A 6 8.83 1.46 9.58
N CYS A 7 7.87 2.22 10.09
CA CYS A 7 7.73 3.64 9.78
C CYS A 7 8.92 4.40 10.33
N ARG A 8 9.63 5.12 9.46
CA ARG A 8 10.80 5.93 9.82
C ARG A 8 10.46 7.22 10.60
N VAL A 9 9.17 7.54 10.72
CA VAL A 9 8.67 8.75 11.39
C VAL A 9 8.21 8.45 12.81
N CYS A 10 7.37 7.43 13.03
CA CYS A 10 6.83 7.11 14.35
C CYS A 10 7.31 5.77 14.95
N GLY A 11 8.00 4.93 14.18
CA GLY A 11 8.48 3.63 14.65
C GLY A 11 7.46 2.48 14.56
N TYR A 12 6.24 2.72 14.07
CA TYR A 12 5.25 1.66 13.84
C TYR A 12 5.85 0.50 13.02
N ALA A 13 5.80 -0.73 13.54
CA ALA A 13 6.58 -1.87 13.02
C ALA A 13 5.73 -3.05 12.52
N LYS A 14 4.42 -2.88 12.38
CA LYS A 14 3.50 -3.94 11.88
C LYS A 14 3.14 -3.75 10.40
N GLY A 15 3.99 -3.08 9.62
CA GLY A 15 3.78 -2.86 8.18
C GLY A 15 2.97 -1.60 7.85
N PHE A 16 2.45 -1.53 6.63
CA PHE A 16 1.76 -0.35 6.11
C PHE A 16 0.43 -0.74 5.46
N HIS A 17 -0.56 0.16 5.51
CA HIS A 17 -1.74 0.03 4.66
C HIS A 17 -1.38 0.45 3.23
N VAL A 18 -2.12 -0.09 2.26
CA VAL A 18 -1.96 0.25 0.84
C VAL A 18 -3.06 1.22 0.45
N TYR A 19 -2.73 2.22 -0.36
CA TYR A 19 -3.69 3.12 -0.99
C TYR A 19 -3.39 3.27 -2.49
N PHE A 20 -4.40 3.68 -3.24
CA PHE A 20 -4.33 3.90 -4.68
C PHE A 20 -4.55 5.38 -4.99
N ARG A 21 -3.85 5.91 -5.98
CA ARG A 21 -4.07 7.25 -6.53
C ARG A 21 -3.94 7.25 -8.04
N GLU A 22 -4.66 8.13 -8.70
CA GLU A 22 -4.58 8.29 -10.16
C GLU A 22 -3.15 8.63 -10.62
N HIS A 23 -2.79 8.13 -11.81
CA HIS A 23 -1.51 8.37 -12.47
C HIS A 23 -1.68 8.33 -13.99
N GLU A 24 -0.81 9.01 -14.75
CA GLU A 24 -0.91 9.12 -16.21
C GLU A 24 -0.95 7.77 -16.94
N LYS A 25 -0.35 6.75 -16.33
CA LYS A 25 -0.25 5.37 -16.85
C LYS A 25 -1.07 4.38 -16.01
N GLY A 26 -2.17 4.80 -15.39
CA GLY A 26 -3.02 3.91 -14.57
C GLY A 26 -3.10 4.34 -13.11
N GLN A 27 -2.92 3.42 -12.17
CA GLN A 27 -3.03 3.69 -10.74
C GLN A 27 -1.67 3.54 -10.06
N ARG A 28 -1.26 4.56 -9.30
CA ARG A 28 -0.07 4.47 -8.45
C ARG A 28 -0.45 3.89 -7.10
N ILE A 29 0.35 2.94 -6.64
CA ILE A 29 0.20 2.30 -5.34
C ILE A 29 1.15 2.97 -4.35
N GLY A 30 0.61 3.43 -3.23
CA GLY A 30 1.38 3.98 -2.12
C GLY A 30 1.16 3.18 -0.85
N LEU A 31 2.14 3.28 0.06
CA LEU A 31 2.06 2.76 1.41
C LEU A 31 1.76 3.90 2.37
N ILE A 32 0.91 3.67 3.37
CA ILE A 32 0.60 4.66 4.41
C ILE A 32 0.74 4.04 5.80
N CYS A 33 1.42 4.75 6.69
CA CYS A 33 1.53 4.34 8.09
C CYS A 33 0.15 4.47 8.75
N PRO A 34 -0.40 3.39 9.33
CA PRO A 34 -1.71 3.45 9.97
C PRO A 34 -1.72 4.23 11.29
N GLU A 35 -0.53 4.44 11.89
CA GLU A 35 -0.40 5.18 13.15
C GLU A 35 -0.26 6.69 12.93
N CYS A 36 0.64 7.15 12.05
CA CYS A 36 0.91 8.57 11.87
C CYS A 36 0.50 9.16 10.51
N GLY A 37 0.00 8.35 9.57
CA GLY A 37 -0.41 8.80 8.24
C GLY A 37 0.74 9.10 7.27
N GLN A 38 2.01 8.92 7.67
CA GLN A 38 3.14 9.09 6.75
C GLN A 38 3.01 8.16 5.54
N SER A 39 3.00 8.73 4.34
CA SER A 39 2.98 7.99 3.09
C SER A 39 4.38 7.71 2.55
N TYR A 40 4.56 6.56 1.92
CA TYR A 40 5.77 6.17 1.19
C TYR A 40 5.38 5.78 -0.24
N ASP A 41 6.11 6.31 -1.21
CA ASP A 41 5.94 6.02 -2.63
C ASP A 41 7.07 5.10 -3.08
N LEU A 42 6.71 3.91 -3.56
CA LEU A 42 7.67 2.91 -4.04
C LEU A 42 7.84 2.92 -5.56
N GLY A 43 7.20 3.86 -6.26
CA GLY A 43 7.22 3.94 -7.73
C GLY A 43 6.38 2.87 -8.42
N TRP A 44 5.51 2.16 -7.69
CA TRP A 44 4.64 1.13 -8.25
C TRP A 44 3.47 1.77 -9.01
N VAL A 45 3.38 1.47 -10.29
CA VAL A 45 2.27 1.87 -11.15
C VAL A 45 1.68 0.62 -11.77
N VAL A 46 0.36 0.46 -11.64
CA VAL A 46 -0.39 -0.66 -12.20
C VAL A 46 -1.32 -0.12 -13.28
N GLU A 47 -1.14 -0.63 -14.49
CA GLU A 47 -2.03 -0.40 -15.63
C GLU A 47 -3.24 -1.35 -15.55
N GLY A 48 -4.41 -0.87 -15.99
CA GLY A 48 -5.60 -1.72 -16.11
C GLY A 48 -6.20 -2.23 -14.80
N LEU A 49 -6.00 -1.52 -13.68
CA LEU A 49 -6.66 -1.85 -12.42
C LEU A 49 -8.18 -1.74 -12.60
N ALA A 50 -8.92 -2.80 -12.23
CA ALA A 50 -10.38 -2.77 -12.25
C ALA A 50 -10.92 -1.70 -11.28
N GLU A 51 -12.04 -1.06 -11.65
CA GLU A 51 -12.69 -0.04 -10.82
C GLU A 51 -13.24 -0.59 -9.50
N SER A 52 -13.48 -1.90 -9.43
CA SER A 52 -13.99 -2.58 -8.25
C SER A 52 -13.22 -3.86 -7.96
N ALA A 53 -12.99 -4.14 -6.67
CA ALA A 53 -12.46 -5.42 -6.24
C ALA A 53 -13.56 -6.50 -6.27
N GLU A 54 -13.24 -7.67 -6.83
CA GLU A 54 -14.07 -8.85 -6.68
C GLU A 54 -13.82 -9.52 -5.32
N LYS A 55 -14.81 -10.26 -4.81
CA LYS A 55 -14.66 -10.99 -3.55
C LYS A 55 -13.59 -12.07 -3.69
N GLY A 56 -12.52 -11.97 -2.90
CA GLY A 56 -11.44 -12.94 -2.86
C GLY A 56 -11.74 -14.18 -2.01
N ALA A 57 -10.77 -15.11 -1.97
CA ALA A 57 -10.81 -16.25 -1.07
C ALA A 57 -10.81 -15.81 0.41
N VAL A 58 -11.57 -16.52 1.24
CA VAL A 58 -11.52 -16.40 2.71
C VAL A 58 -10.57 -17.47 3.20
N PHE A 59 -9.53 -17.06 3.93
CA PHE A 59 -8.59 -17.97 4.56
C PHE A 59 -8.89 -17.97 6.05
N ASP A 60 -9.52 -19.04 6.53
CA ASP A 60 -9.68 -19.29 7.97
C ASP A 60 -8.43 -20.02 8.49
N GLU A 61 -8.10 -19.81 9.77
CA GLU A 61 -6.90 -20.33 10.45
C GLU A 61 -6.88 -21.86 10.62
#